data_AF-A0A973PAA9-F1
#
_entry.id   AF-A0A973PAA9-F1
#
_cell.length_a   1.000
_cell.length_b   1.000
_cell.length_c   1.000
_cell.angle_alpha   90.00
_cell.angle_beta   90.00
_cell.angle_gamma   90.00
#
_symmetry.space_group_name_H-M   'P 1'
#
loop_
_entity.id
_entity.type
_entity.pdbx_description
1 polymer ?
#
loop_
_entity_poly.entity_id
_entity_poly.type
_entity_poly.pdbx_seq_one_letter_code
_entity_poly.pdbx_strand_id
1 'polypeptide(L)' 'DLFAAVVEAVEEAVLNALLAAETMVGRDGHRSPGIPVDRLRQLMEG' A
#
# COMPACT_ATOMS: atom_id res chain seq x y z
N ASP A 1 -14.85 -17.17 10.23
CA ASP A 1 -15.19 -16.59 11.55
C ASP A 1 -15.22 -15.08 11.41
N LEU A 2 -16.09 -14.37 12.15
CA LEU A 2 -16.24 -12.91 12.07
C LEU A 2 -14.92 -12.20 12.39
N PHE A 3 -14.18 -12.67 13.40
CA PHE A 3 -12.89 -12.05 13.75
C PHE A 3 -11.83 -12.24 12.68
N ALA A 4 -11.75 -13.42 12.06
CA ALA A 4 -10.86 -13.66 10.92
C ALA A 4 -11.21 -12.74 9.73
N ALA A 5 -12.50 -12.59 9.41
CA ALA A 5 -12.94 -11.71 8.33
C ALA A 5 -12.58 -10.22 8.61
N VAL A 6 -12.65 -9.78 9.87
CA VAL A 6 -12.21 -8.43 10.24
C VAL A 6 -10.70 -8.27 10.08
N VAL A 7 -9.90 -9.28 10.43
CA VAL A 7 -8.44 -9.25 10.22
C VAL A 7 -8.11 -9.11 8.74
N GLU A 8 -8.69 -9.96 7.89
CA GLU A 8 -8.47 -9.93 6.43
C GLU A 8 -8.90 -8.60 5.83
N ALA A 9 -10.06 -8.07 6.23
CA ALA A 9 -10.56 -6.79 5.73
C ALA A 9 -9.66 -5.60 6.09
N VAL A 10 -9.09 -5.60 7.30
CA VAL A 10 -8.18 -4.54 7.75
C VAL A 10 -6.82 -4.67 7.07
N GLU A 11 -6.31 -5.90 6.92
CA GLU A 11 -5.09 -6.17 6.16
C GLU A 11 -5.21 -5.63 4.73
N GLU A 12 -6.29 -5.98 4.04
CA GLU A 12 -6.56 -5.55 2.68
C GLU A 12 -6.78 -4.03 2.58
N ALA A 13 -7.40 -3.39 3.58
CA ALA A 13 -7.56 -1.94 3.61
C ALA A 13 -6.21 -1.20 3.68
N VAL A 14 -5.26 -1.71 4.47
CA VAL A 14 -3.90 -1.14 4.54
C VAL A 14 -3.17 -1.33 3.22
N LEU A 15 -3.24 -2.53 2.61
CA LEU A 15 -2.64 -2.80 1.30
C LEU A 15 -3.22 -1.88 0.22
N ASN A 16 -4.54 -1.71 0.19
CA ASN A 16 -5.22 -0.82 -0.76
C ASN A 16 -4.80 0.64 -0.59
N ALA A 17 -4.66 1.12 0.65
CA ALA A 17 -4.20 2.48 0.91
C ALA A 17 -2.79 2.73 0.35
N LEU A 18 -1.87 1.76 0.50
CA LEU A 18 -0.51 1.88 -0.04
C LEU A 18 -0.46 1.78 -1.56
N LEU A 19 -1.25 0.89 -2.16
CA LEU A 19 -1.31 0.70 -3.61
C LEU A 19 -1.98 1.86 -4.33
N ALA A 20 -2.97 2.51 -3.71
CA ALA A 20 -3.64 3.67 -4.27
C ALA A 20 -2.87 4.99 -4.08
N ALA A 21 -1.91 5.04 -3.16
CA ALA A 21 -1.17 6.26 -2.85
C ALA A 21 -0.21 6.65 -3.98
N GLU A 22 -0.39 7.87 -4.50
CA GLU A 22 0.53 8.48 -5.46
C GLU A 22 1.75 9.11 -4.76
N THR A 23 2.84 9.31 -5.52
CA THR A 23 3.98 10.08 -5.01
C THR A 23 3.56 11.53 -4.78
N MET A 24 3.79 12.03 -3.57
CA MET A 24 3.35 13.35 -3.13
C MET A 24 4.54 14.17 -2.62
N VAL A 25 4.51 15.49 -2.86
CA VAL A 25 5.41 16.45 -2.23
C VAL A 25 4.56 17.37 -1.36
N GLY A 26 4.75 17.29 -0.05
CA GLY A 26 4.04 18.06 0.96
C GLY A 26 4.77 19.33 1.36
N ARG A 27 4.35 19.85 2.51
CA ARG A 27 4.92 21.05 3.12
C ARG A 27 6.45 20.94 3.26
N ASP A 28 7.13 22.07 3.01
CA ASP A 28 8.58 22.21 3.12
C ASP A 28 9.36 21.24 2.20
N GLY A 29 8.73 20.78 1.11
CA GLY A 29 9.35 19.88 0.14
C GLY A 29 9.45 18.43 0.61
N HIS A 30 8.78 18.06 1.71
CA HIS A 30 8.77 16.69 2.18
C HIS A 30 8.12 15.75 1.16
N ARG A 31 8.90 14.80 0.66
CA ARG A 31 8.46 13.88 -0.38
C ARG A 31 8.08 12.54 0.22
N SER A 32 6.84 12.12 -0.03
CA SER A 32 6.33 10.79 0.29
C SER A 32 6.22 10.01 -1.02
N PRO A 33 7.11 9.03 -1.27
CA PRO A 33 7.02 8.22 -2.48
C PRO A 33 5.83 7.26 -2.40
N GLY A 34 5.13 7.10 -3.52
CA GLY A 34 4.20 5.99 -3.71
C GLY A 34 4.96 4.67 -3.81
N ILE A 35 4.28 3.56 -3.53
CA ILE A 35 4.90 2.23 -3.61
C ILE A 35 5.26 1.90 -5.08
N PRO A 36 6.46 1.36 -5.38
CA PRO A 36 6.84 1.02 -6.75
C PRO A 36 6.17 -0.29 -7.19
N VAL A 37 4.94 -0.20 -7.69
CA VAL A 37 4.06 -1.36 -8.01
C VAL A 37 4.72 -2.36 -8.96
N ASP A 38 5.43 -1.91 -9.99
CA ASP A 38 6.07 -2.83 -10.94
C ASP A 38 7.21 -3.63 -10.30
N ARG A 39 7.96 -3.00 -9.39
CA ARG A 39 9.00 -3.69 -8.63
C ARG A 39 8.38 -4.68 -7.63
N LEU A 40 7.26 -4.30 -7.00
CA LEU A 40 6.51 -5.19 -6.13
C LEU A 40 6.05 -6.44 -6.88
N ARG A 41 5.46 -6.28 -8.08
CA ARG A 41 5.04 -7.41 -8.93
C ARG A 41 6.20 -8.36 -9.24
N GLN A 42 7.36 -7.82 -9.65
CA GLN A 42 8.56 -8.63 -9.92
C GLN A 42 9.01 -9.44 -8.70
N LEU A 43 8.84 -8.92 -7.49
CA LEU A 43 9.21 -9.63 -6.26
C LEU A 43 8.22 -10.73 -5.89
N MET A 44 6.96 -10.61 -6.31
CA MET A 44 5.93 -11.63 -6.06
C MET A 44 5.98 -12.79 -7.06
N GLU A 45 6.61 -12.58 -8.21
CA GLU A 45 6.79 -13.57 -9.27
C GLU A 45 7.99 -14.52 -9.05
N GLY A 46 8.80 -14.28 -8.01
CA GLY A 46 9.93 -15.13 -7.59
C GLY A 46 9.62 -15.97 -6.37
#